data_AF-A0A9D9FS49-F1
#
_entry.id   AF-A0A9D9FS49-F1
#
_cell.length_a   1.000
_cell.length_b   1.000
_cell.length_c   1.000
_cell.angle_alpha   90.00
_cell.angle_beta   90.00
_cell.angle_gamma   90.00
#
_symmetry.space_group_name_H-M   'P 1'
#
loop_
_entity.id
_entity.type
_entity.pdbx_description
1 polymer ?
#
loop_
_entity_poly.entity_id
_entity_poly.type
_entity_poly.pdbx_seq_one_letter_code
_entity_poly.pdbx_strand_id
1 'polypeptide(L)'
;MFAAAILLVAPTGVTEANTQPKKVVELFTSQGCSSCPPADRLAERLVEEDPDVLTVLMPVDYWDYLGWKDTLASPVYSQRQRAYAARRGDRSVYTPQMVINGEEHVVGSREGEVRSALARSEPFTATVDLKISDMVVQAKVDGALPRGAKMATVYFLRIEDEATVDIGKGENAGRQIKYVNVVRNLQPMGMWSGGSETFRMPKSKLMLKGDARCAILIQVEDEDGPGIIIGAAVMDWRSGL
;
A
#
# COMPACT_ATOMS: atom_id res chain seq x y z
N MET A 1 -54.49 -25.06 17.53
CA MET A 1 -53.82 -24.05 16.66
C MET A 1 -52.39 -23.92 17.14
N PHE A 2 -51.43 -24.57 16.48
CA PHE A 2 -50.01 -24.46 16.82
C PHE A 2 -49.42 -23.25 16.08
N ALA A 3 -48.98 -22.24 16.82
CA ALA A 3 -48.29 -21.08 16.27
C ALA A 3 -46.84 -21.46 15.95
N ALA A 4 -46.48 -21.47 14.66
CA ALA A 4 -45.10 -21.63 14.22
C ALA A 4 -44.37 -20.29 14.39
N ALA A 5 -43.41 -20.22 15.31
CA ALA A 5 -42.53 -19.08 15.46
C ALA A 5 -41.45 -19.14 14.36
N ILE A 6 -41.49 -18.19 13.43
CA ILE A 6 -40.44 -17.99 12.43
C ILE A 6 -39.28 -17.26 13.13
N LEU A 7 -38.17 -17.95 13.37
CA LEU A 7 -36.92 -17.29 13.75
C LEU A 7 -36.35 -16.57 12.51
N LEU A 8 -36.37 -15.24 12.53
CA LEU A 8 -35.53 -14.44 11.63
C LEU A 8 -34.07 -14.61 12.06
N VAL A 9 -33.29 -15.37 11.29
CA VAL A 9 -31.83 -15.34 11.38
C VAL A 9 -31.38 -14.07 10.65
N ALA A 10 -30.94 -13.07 11.40
CA ALA A 10 -30.29 -11.90 10.82
C ALA A 10 -28.96 -12.34 10.19
N PRO A 11 -28.62 -11.89 8.96
CA PRO A 11 -27.31 -12.15 8.41
C PRO A 11 -26.28 -11.41 9.26
N THR A 12 -25.52 -12.15 10.05
CA THR A 12 -24.29 -11.66 10.67
C THR A 12 -23.27 -11.48 9.56
N GLY A 13 -23.26 -10.30 8.93
CA GLY A 13 -22.13 -9.91 8.09
C GLY A 13 -20.89 -9.92 8.98
N VAL A 14 -19.96 -10.83 8.69
CA VAL A 14 -18.65 -10.85 9.35
C VAL A 14 -17.98 -9.53 8.98
N THR A 15 -17.94 -8.61 9.95
CA THR A 15 -17.13 -7.40 9.81
C THR A 15 -15.73 -7.84 10.19
N GLU A 16 -14.89 -8.20 9.21
CA GLU A 16 -13.47 -8.41 9.47
C GLU A 16 -12.91 -7.11 10.04
N ALA A 17 -12.25 -7.19 11.21
CA ALA A 17 -11.66 -6.04 11.85
C ALA A 17 -10.48 -5.56 10.99
N ASN A 18 -10.53 -4.30 10.54
CA ASN A 18 -9.39 -3.70 9.87
C ASN A 18 -8.24 -3.47 10.86
N THR A 19 -7.00 -3.70 10.40
CA THR A 19 -5.79 -3.38 11.16
C THR A 19 -5.41 -1.93 10.88
N GLN A 20 -4.96 -1.23 11.92
CA GLN A 20 -4.54 0.17 11.87
C GLN A 20 -3.02 0.24 12.02
N PRO A 21 -2.24 -0.01 10.94
CA PRO A 21 -0.80 0.17 11.00
C PRO A 21 -0.50 1.63 11.40
N LYS A 22 0.60 1.84 12.11
CA LYS A 22 1.03 3.16 12.57
C LYS A 22 1.97 3.84 11.59
N LYS A 23 2.57 3.06 10.69
CA LYS A 23 3.59 3.47 9.72
C LYS A 23 3.41 2.73 8.41
N VAL A 24 3.97 3.27 7.34
CA VAL A 24 3.96 2.67 6.00
C VAL A 24 5.38 2.68 5.45
N VAL A 25 5.76 1.57 4.81
CA VAL A 25 6.97 1.46 3.98
C VAL A 25 6.54 1.11 2.56
N GLU A 26 6.91 1.97 1.62
CA GLU A 26 6.73 1.72 0.19
C GLU A 26 8.07 1.32 -0.42
N LEU A 27 8.22 0.04 -0.79
CA LEU A 27 9.40 -0.48 -1.48
C LEU A 27 9.22 -0.37 -3.00
N PHE A 28 10.04 0.48 -3.63
CA PHE A 28 10.22 0.52 -5.07
C PHE A 28 11.33 -0.46 -5.48
N THR A 29 10.94 -1.48 -6.23
CA THR A 29 11.77 -2.64 -6.61
C THR A 29 11.56 -3.01 -8.08
N SER A 30 12.33 -3.95 -8.62
CA SER A 30 12.09 -4.52 -9.94
C SER A 30 12.75 -5.89 -10.09
N GLN A 31 12.07 -6.79 -10.79
CA GLN A 31 12.60 -8.08 -11.25
C GLN A 31 13.85 -7.92 -12.12
N GLY A 32 13.96 -6.80 -12.86
CA GLY A 32 15.11 -6.49 -13.71
C GLY A 32 16.32 -5.93 -12.96
N CYS A 33 16.18 -5.61 -11.67
CA CYS A 33 17.21 -5.00 -10.83
C CYS A 33 17.96 -6.07 -10.01
N SER A 34 19.23 -6.34 -10.31
CA SER A 34 20.02 -7.36 -9.60
C SER A 34 20.27 -7.07 -8.11
N SER A 35 20.24 -5.79 -7.72
CA SER A 35 20.47 -5.34 -6.34
C SER A 35 19.21 -5.35 -5.47
N CYS A 36 18.04 -5.63 -6.05
CA CYS A 36 16.74 -5.58 -5.40
C CYS A 36 16.40 -6.80 -4.51
N PRO A 37 16.78 -8.06 -4.83
CA PRO A 37 16.39 -9.24 -4.04
C PRO A 37 16.67 -9.18 -2.53
N PRO A 38 17.77 -8.56 -2.04
CA PRO A 38 17.95 -8.37 -0.59
C PRO A 38 16.89 -7.46 0.06
N ALA A 39 16.41 -6.44 -0.65
CA ALA A 39 15.36 -5.55 -0.17
C ALA A 39 13.98 -6.23 -0.20
N ASP A 40 13.71 -7.04 -1.23
CA ASP A 40 12.46 -7.83 -1.31
C ASP A 40 12.36 -8.79 -0.11
N ARG A 41 13.46 -9.49 0.22
CA ARG A 41 13.53 -10.33 1.43
C ARG A 41 13.41 -9.55 2.73
N LEU A 42 13.89 -8.30 2.78
CA LEU A 42 13.71 -7.47 3.97
C LEU A 42 12.24 -7.06 4.12
N ALA A 43 11.57 -6.72 3.02
CA ALA A 43 10.15 -6.42 3.05
C ALA A 43 9.31 -7.61 3.53
N GLU A 44 9.64 -8.85 3.09
CA GLU A 44 9.05 -10.07 3.65
C GLU A 44 9.17 -10.14 5.17
N ARG A 45 10.38 -9.94 5.71
CA ARG A 45 10.60 -9.93 7.16
C ARG A 45 9.82 -8.83 7.85
N LEU A 46 9.76 -7.61 7.30
CA LEU A 46 8.99 -6.52 7.89
C LEU A 46 7.50 -6.85 7.96
N VAL A 47 6.94 -7.48 6.93
CA VAL A 47 5.53 -7.92 6.92
C VAL A 47 5.27 -9.00 7.97
N GLU A 48 6.22 -9.91 8.19
CA GLU A 48 6.10 -11.00 9.17
C GLU A 48 6.33 -10.54 10.62
N GLU A 49 7.27 -9.62 10.84
CA GLU A 49 7.76 -9.24 12.16
C GLU A 49 7.00 -8.05 12.78
N ASP A 50 6.46 -7.12 11.98
CA ASP A 50 5.95 -5.83 12.46
C ASP A 50 4.53 -5.51 11.95
N PRO A 51 3.48 -5.88 12.69
CA PRO A 51 2.09 -5.57 12.32
C PRO A 51 1.73 -4.09 12.44
N ASP A 52 2.56 -3.27 13.11
CA ASP A 52 2.37 -1.82 13.18
C ASP A 52 2.89 -1.12 11.90
N VAL A 53 3.54 -1.83 10.98
CA VAL A 53 4.08 -1.27 9.73
C VAL A 53 3.44 -1.93 8.52
N LEU A 54 2.68 -1.15 7.74
CA LEU A 54 2.24 -1.58 6.42
C LEU A 54 3.40 -1.48 5.43
N THR A 55 4.05 -2.60 5.16
CA THR A 55 5.07 -2.69 4.11
C THR A 55 4.42 -3.18 2.80
N VAL A 56 4.58 -2.40 1.73
CA VAL A 56 4.04 -2.70 0.40
C VAL A 56 5.10 -2.60 -0.69
N LEU A 57 4.98 -3.43 -1.72
CA LEU A 57 5.85 -3.41 -2.89
C LEU A 57 5.19 -2.68 -4.05
N MET A 58 5.94 -1.77 -4.67
CA MET A 58 5.51 -0.98 -5.83
C MET A 58 6.53 -1.16 -6.97
N PRO A 59 6.45 -2.26 -7.75
CA PRO A 59 7.47 -2.58 -8.74
C PRO A 59 7.50 -1.57 -9.90
N VAL A 60 8.68 -1.06 -10.23
CA VAL A 60 8.86 -0.01 -11.23
C VAL A 60 9.20 -0.59 -12.61
N ASP A 61 8.72 0.06 -13.66
CA ASP A 61 8.84 -0.42 -15.05
C ASP A 61 10.12 0.03 -15.77
N TYR A 62 10.86 0.99 -15.22
CA TYR A 62 11.99 1.60 -15.93
C TYR A 62 13.24 0.71 -16.00
N TRP A 63 13.19 -0.53 -15.50
CA TRP A 63 14.23 -1.55 -15.71
C TRP A 63 13.91 -2.51 -16.86
N ASP A 64 12.69 -2.47 -17.41
CA ASP A 64 12.23 -3.40 -18.44
C ASP A 64 13.09 -3.36 -19.72
N TYR A 65 13.76 -2.23 -19.97
CA TYR A 65 14.67 -2.05 -21.10
C TYR A 65 15.89 -2.99 -21.07
N LEU A 66 16.21 -3.59 -19.91
CA LEU A 66 17.29 -4.58 -19.75
C LEU A 66 16.95 -5.97 -20.29
N GLY A 67 15.79 -6.15 -20.93
CA GLY A 67 15.43 -7.36 -21.65
C GLY A 67 14.59 -8.38 -20.88
N TRP A 68 14.18 -8.04 -19.65
CA TRP A 68 13.13 -8.72 -18.91
C TRP A 68 12.04 -7.72 -18.56
N LYS A 69 10.81 -8.00 -19.00
CA LYS A 69 9.64 -7.19 -18.66
C LYS A 69 9.07 -7.67 -17.33
N ASP A 70 9.14 -6.82 -16.32
CA ASP A 70 8.62 -7.13 -14.99
C ASP A 70 7.10 -7.35 -15.02
N THR A 71 6.65 -8.52 -14.56
CA THR A 71 5.24 -8.93 -14.59
C THR A 71 4.38 -8.25 -13.52
N LEU A 72 5.00 -7.59 -12.55
CA LEU A 72 4.36 -6.89 -11.45
C LEU A 72 4.47 -5.37 -11.57
N ALA A 73 5.31 -4.88 -12.48
CA ALA A 73 5.57 -3.46 -12.63
C ALA A 73 4.42 -2.66 -13.24
N SER A 74 4.39 -1.37 -12.88
CA SER A 74 3.46 -0.40 -13.43
C SER A 74 4.10 0.98 -13.58
N PRO A 75 3.84 1.72 -14.68
CA PRO A 75 4.29 3.10 -14.85
C PRO A 75 3.76 4.03 -13.75
N VAL A 76 2.63 3.69 -13.12
CA VAL A 76 2.05 4.44 -11.99
C VAL A 76 3.01 4.44 -10.80
N TYR A 77 3.71 3.33 -10.55
CA TYR A 77 4.65 3.21 -9.43
C TYR A 77 5.95 3.94 -9.72
N SER A 78 6.43 3.86 -10.97
CA SER A 78 7.54 4.70 -11.44
C SER A 78 7.22 6.19 -11.34
N GLN A 79 5.99 6.61 -11.66
CA GLN A 79 5.55 8.00 -11.52
C GLN A 79 5.47 8.42 -10.05
N ARG A 80 4.90 7.59 -9.17
CA ARG A 80 4.86 7.85 -7.73
C ARG A 80 6.25 8.04 -7.14
N GLN A 81 7.21 7.19 -7.51
CA GLN A 81 8.60 7.34 -7.09
C GLN A 81 9.23 8.65 -7.57
N ARG A 82 9.00 9.02 -8.83
CA ARG A 82 9.48 10.29 -9.39
C ARG A 82 8.83 11.50 -8.71
N ALA A 83 7.57 11.40 -8.33
CA ALA A 83 6.87 12.47 -7.61
C ALA A 83 7.50 12.68 -6.21
N TYR A 84 7.82 11.60 -5.49
CA TYR A 84 8.59 11.69 -4.26
C TYR A 84 9.98 12.31 -4.46
N ALA A 85 10.70 11.89 -5.51
CA ALA A 85 12.00 12.45 -5.84
C ALA A 85 11.93 13.95 -6.16
N ALA A 86 10.92 14.37 -6.95
CA ALA A 86 10.70 15.76 -7.31
C ALA A 86 10.45 16.64 -6.06
N ARG A 87 9.57 16.20 -5.16
CA ARG A 87 9.25 16.91 -3.91
C ARG A 87 10.48 17.14 -3.03
N ARG A 88 11.38 16.16 -2.96
CA ARG A 88 12.61 16.25 -2.15
C ARG A 88 13.76 16.98 -2.85
N GLY A 89 13.63 17.30 -4.13
CA GLY A 89 14.72 17.85 -4.94
C GLY A 89 15.80 16.82 -5.28
N ASP A 90 15.47 15.53 -5.27
CA ASP A 90 16.37 14.45 -5.66
C ASP A 90 16.68 14.56 -7.16
N ARG A 91 17.93 14.28 -7.55
CA ARG A 91 18.35 14.34 -8.96
C ARG A 91 17.85 13.15 -9.79
N SER A 92 17.56 12.02 -9.15
CA SER A 92 17.21 10.77 -9.81
C SER A 92 16.53 9.81 -8.86
N VAL A 93 15.70 8.92 -9.41
CA VAL A 93 15.17 7.73 -8.70
C VAL A 93 16.17 6.57 -8.75
N TYR A 94 16.04 5.62 -7.83
CA TYR A 94 16.88 4.41 -7.78
C TYR A 94 16.11 3.22 -7.21
N THR A 95 16.61 2.00 -7.42
CA THR A 95 16.12 0.79 -6.71
C THR A 95 17.28 -0.02 -6.14
N PRO A 96 17.05 -0.77 -5.04
CA PRO A 96 15.83 -0.76 -4.23
C PRO A 96 15.74 0.51 -3.37
N GLN A 97 14.62 1.22 -3.42
CA GLN A 97 14.34 2.38 -2.57
C GLN A 97 13.15 2.08 -1.67
N MET A 98 13.31 2.27 -0.36
CA MET A 98 12.19 2.31 0.57
C MET A 98 11.88 3.76 0.92
N VAL A 99 10.62 4.15 0.85
CA VAL A 99 10.10 5.43 1.34
C VAL A 99 9.25 5.15 2.57
N ILE A 100 9.59 5.79 3.69
CA ILE A 100 8.93 5.63 4.99
C ILE A 100 7.99 6.81 5.19
N ASN A 101 6.70 6.53 5.42
CA ASN A 101 5.63 7.52 5.60
C ASN A 101 5.60 8.61 4.52
N GLY A 102 6.05 8.33 3.29
CA GLY A 102 6.09 9.29 2.19
C GLY A 102 7.17 10.39 2.29
N GLU A 103 8.05 10.35 3.30
CA GLU A 103 9.03 11.42 3.55
C GLU A 103 10.48 10.91 3.41
N GLU A 104 10.98 10.21 4.42
CA GLU A 104 12.36 9.72 4.46
C GLU A 104 12.53 8.56 3.47
N HIS A 105 13.64 8.54 2.72
CA HIS A 105 13.97 7.41 1.86
C HIS A 105 15.35 6.85 2.20
N VAL A 106 15.49 5.54 2.04
CA VAL A 106 16.74 4.79 2.29
C VAL A 106 16.97 3.76 1.19
N VAL A 107 18.19 3.21 1.14
CA VAL A 107 18.46 2.05 0.28
C VAL A 107 17.80 0.83 0.92
N GLY A 108 16.81 0.24 0.23
CA GLY A 108 15.93 -0.79 0.82
C GLY A 108 16.65 -2.08 1.22
N SER A 109 17.88 -2.31 0.73
CA SER A 109 18.71 -3.46 1.12
C SER A 109 19.56 -3.21 2.38
N ARG A 110 19.58 -1.98 2.91
CA ARG A 110 20.35 -1.62 4.11
C ARG A 110 19.45 -1.66 5.34
N GLU A 111 19.24 -2.86 5.88
CA GLU A 111 18.31 -3.12 6.99
C GLU A 111 18.50 -2.18 8.20
N GLY A 112 19.75 -1.91 8.59
CA GLY A 112 20.03 -0.99 9.70
C GLY A 112 19.53 0.44 9.44
N GLU A 113 19.63 0.94 8.21
CA GLU A 113 19.11 2.25 7.82
C GLU A 113 17.58 2.25 7.82
N VAL A 114 16.96 1.20 7.27
CA VAL A 114 15.49 1.04 7.25
C VAL A 114 14.91 1.02 8.65
N ARG A 115 15.44 0.18 9.55
CA ARG A 115 14.96 0.10 10.94
C ARG A 115 15.19 1.40 11.69
N SER A 116 16.29 2.10 11.43
CA SER A 116 16.55 3.41 12.04
C SER A 116 15.59 4.49 11.54
N ALA A 117 15.25 4.50 10.25
CA ALA A 117 14.26 5.41 9.67
C ALA A 117 12.87 5.15 10.25
N LEU A 118 12.47 3.87 10.33
CA LEU A 118 11.23 3.48 10.99
C LEU A 118 11.20 3.92 12.46
N ALA A 119 12.28 3.75 13.21
CA ALA A 119 12.36 4.18 14.61
C ALA A 119 12.22 5.70 14.79
N ARG A 120 12.73 6.50 13.83
CA ARG A 120 12.60 7.97 13.84
C ARG A 120 11.23 8.47 13.38
N SER A 121 10.55 7.71 12.52
CA SER A 121 9.24 8.13 12.01
C SER A 121 8.18 8.16 13.12
N GLU A 122 7.37 9.21 13.11
CA GLU A 122 6.23 9.35 14.01
C GLU A 122 5.05 8.46 13.58
N PRO A 123 4.22 8.00 14.52
CA PRO A 123 2.99 7.29 14.18
C PRO A 123 1.98 8.23 13.51
N PHE A 124 1.02 7.63 12.80
CA PHE A 124 -0.07 8.34 12.15
C PHE A 124 -0.95 9.18 13.09
N THR A 125 -1.43 10.31 12.56
CA THR A 125 -2.29 11.27 13.27
C THR A 125 -3.76 11.19 12.85
N ALA A 126 -4.06 10.46 11.78
CA ALA A 126 -5.41 10.19 11.28
C ALA A 126 -5.71 8.69 11.32
N THR A 127 -6.98 8.37 11.52
CA THR A 127 -7.49 6.99 11.62
C THR A 127 -8.48 6.71 10.49
N VAL A 128 -8.64 5.44 10.12
CA VAL A 128 -9.55 5.05 9.04
C VAL A 128 -10.39 3.85 9.47
N ASP A 129 -11.70 4.04 9.64
CA ASP A 129 -12.65 2.92 9.72
C ASP A 129 -13.02 2.47 8.30
N LEU A 130 -12.30 1.46 7.81
CA LEU A 130 -12.50 0.79 6.52
C LEU A 130 -13.56 -0.32 6.64
N LYS A 131 -14.59 -0.25 5.79
CA LYS A 131 -15.66 -1.24 5.69
C LYS A 131 -15.90 -1.63 4.23
N ILE A 132 -16.07 -2.92 3.98
CA ILE A 132 -16.47 -3.44 2.66
C ILE A 132 -17.81 -4.15 2.80
N SER A 133 -18.77 -3.76 1.96
CA SER A 133 -20.04 -4.46 1.76
C SER A 133 -20.09 -5.09 0.36
N ASP A 134 -21.22 -5.68 -0.01
CA ASP A 134 -21.38 -6.31 -1.32
C ASP A 134 -21.22 -5.33 -2.48
N MET A 135 -21.55 -4.04 -2.27
CA MET A 135 -21.54 -3.03 -3.34
C MET A 135 -20.49 -1.94 -3.15
N VAL A 136 -20.04 -1.68 -1.93
CA VAL A 136 -19.29 -0.45 -1.61
C VAL A 136 -18.07 -0.76 -0.74
N VAL A 137 -16.96 -0.12 -1.08
CA VAL A 137 -15.84 0.11 -0.16
C VAL A 137 -16.03 1.49 0.46
N GLN A 138 -16.07 1.54 1.78
CA GLN A 138 -16.28 2.75 2.55
C GLN A 138 -15.07 2.98 3.46
N ALA A 139 -14.48 4.17 3.39
CA ALA A 139 -13.44 4.62 4.31
C ALA A 139 -13.96 5.82 5.09
N LYS A 140 -14.20 5.66 6.39
CA LYS A 140 -14.47 6.79 7.28
C LYS A 140 -13.15 7.25 7.88
N VAL A 141 -12.72 8.43 7.47
CA VAL A 141 -11.48 9.08 7.93
C VAL A 141 -11.82 10.00 9.10
N ASP A 142 -10.99 10.02 10.13
CA ASP A 142 -11.05 10.99 11.22
C ASP A 142 -9.65 11.41 11.67
N GLY A 143 -9.47 12.69 11.99
CA GLY A 143 -8.20 13.24 12.47
C GLY A 143 -7.97 14.69 12.06
N ALA A 144 -6.73 15.16 12.25
CA ALA A 144 -6.31 16.49 11.86
C ALA A 144 -5.14 16.43 10.86
N LEU A 145 -5.10 17.42 9.97
CA LEU A 145 -3.95 17.64 9.10
C LEU A 145 -2.76 18.21 9.88
N PRO A 146 -1.51 17.89 9.50
CA PRO A 146 -0.33 18.56 10.03
C PRO A 146 -0.39 20.08 9.84
N ARG A 147 0.29 20.83 10.72
CA ARG A 147 0.33 22.30 10.62
C ARG A 147 0.83 22.73 9.25
N GLY A 148 0.05 23.57 8.56
CA GLY A 148 0.39 24.12 7.24
C GLY A 148 -0.12 23.29 6.06
N ALA A 149 -0.49 22.02 6.27
CA ALA A 149 -1.16 21.22 5.27
C ALA A 149 -2.61 21.69 5.08
N LYS A 150 -3.07 21.71 3.84
CA LYS A 150 -4.43 22.14 3.48
C LYS A 150 -5.33 20.96 3.12
N MET A 151 -4.77 19.99 2.40
CA MET A 151 -5.48 18.82 1.91
C MET A 151 -4.61 17.57 2.05
N ALA A 152 -5.28 16.43 2.12
CA ALA A 152 -4.70 15.12 1.92
C ALA A 152 -5.56 14.33 0.93
N THR A 153 -4.95 13.42 0.20
CA THR A 153 -5.66 12.48 -0.65
C THR A 153 -5.88 11.17 0.10
N VAL A 154 -7.10 10.66 0.04
CA VAL A 154 -7.46 9.34 0.55
C VAL A 154 -7.31 8.35 -0.59
N TYR A 155 -6.25 7.54 -0.55
CA TYR A 155 -5.94 6.53 -1.55
C TYR A 155 -6.51 5.18 -1.15
N PHE A 156 -7.10 4.47 -2.11
CA PHE A 156 -7.38 3.04 -2.03
C PHE A 156 -6.28 2.25 -2.73
N LEU A 157 -5.80 1.20 -2.07
CA LEU A 157 -4.82 0.26 -2.59
C LEU A 157 -5.44 -1.13 -2.67
N ARG A 158 -5.26 -1.78 -3.82
CA ARG A 158 -5.45 -3.22 -3.94
C ARG A 158 -4.11 -3.92 -3.83
N ILE A 159 -4.03 -4.93 -2.97
CA ILE A 159 -2.80 -5.62 -2.63
C ILE A 159 -2.97 -7.12 -2.93
N GLU A 160 -2.00 -7.66 -3.67
CA GLU A 160 -1.80 -9.10 -3.83
C GLU A 160 -0.85 -9.57 -2.72
N ASP A 161 -1.31 -10.49 -1.88
CA ASP A 161 -0.58 -10.94 -0.68
C ASP A 161 0.79 -11.51 -1.02
N GLU A 162 0.83 -12.35 -2.06
CA GLU A 162 2.03 -13.00 -2.54
C GLU A 162 1.97 -13.19 -4.06
N ALA A 163 3.08 -12.93 -4.73
CA ALA A 163 3.31 -13.31 -6.11
C ALA A 163 4.67 -13.99 -6.23
N THR A 164 4.70 -15.22 -6.75
CA THR A 164 5.94 -15.92 -7.10
C THR A 164 6.20 -15.80 -8.59
N VAL A 165 7.41 -15.38 -8.97
CA VAL A 165 7.78 -15.14 -10.37
C VAL A 165 9.03 -15.90 -10.74
N ASP A 166 8.94 -16.69 -11.81
CA ASP A 166 10.08 -17.30 -12.50
C ASP A 166 10.69 -16.30 -13.49
N ILE A 167 11.87 -15.78 -13.16
CA ILE A 167 12.55 -14.76 -13.97
C ILE A 167 13.34 -15.44 -15.08
N GLY A 168 12.91 -15.25 -16.33
CA GLY A 168 13.48 -15.94 -17.49
C GLY A 168 14.64 -15.23 -18.18
N LYS A 169 14.82 -13.92 -17.99
CA LYS A 169 15.86 -13.10 -18.67
C LYS A 169 16.40 -11.99 -17.75
N GLY A 170 17.38 -11.24 -18.23
CA GLY A 170 17.99 -10.13 -17.50
C GLY A 170 18.93 -10.59 -16.39
N GLU A 171 19.31 -9.67 -15.52
CA GLU A 171 20.34 -9.91 -14.49
C GLU A 171 19.91 -10.94 -13.43
N ASN A 172 18.60 -11.15 -13.25
CA ASN A 172 18.04 -12.13 -12.32
C ASN A 172 17.57 -13.44 -12.99
N ALA A 173 17.97 -13.70 -14.26
CA ALA A 173 17.54 -14.89 -15.00
C ALA A 173 17.83 -16.21 -14.25
N GLY A 174 16.88 -17.15 -14.34
CA GLY A 174 16.96 -18.47 -13.71
C GLY A 174 16.59 -18.49 -12.23
N ARG A 175 16.18 -17.35 -11.65
CA ARG A 175 15.72 -17.27 -10.26
C ARG A 175 14.19 -17.33 -10.21
N GLN A 176 13.69 -18.03 -9.20
CA GLN A 176 12.33 -17.88 -8.73
C GLN A 176 12.35 -16.95 -7.51
N ILE A 177 11.59 -15.85 -7.56
CA ILE A 177 11.56 -14.86 -6.47
C ILE A 177 10.12 -14.68 -6.01
N LYS A 178 9.92 -14.68 -4.69
CA LYS A 178 8.68 -14.37 -4.02
C LYS A 178 8.61 -12.88 -3.74
N TYR A 179 7.43 -12.28 -3.94
CA TYR A 179 7.13 -10.90 -3.61
C TYR A 179 5.89 -10.89 -2.72
N VAL A 180 5.88 -10.05 -1.68
CA VAL A 180 4.75 -9.93 -0.75
C VAL A 180 4.11 -8.55 -0.82
N ASN A 181 2.83 -8.45 -0.45
CA ASN A 181 2.07 -7.20 -0.40
C ASN A 181 2.28 -6.33 -1.65
N VAL A 182 2.16 -6.94 -2.82
CA VAL A 182 2.39 -6.27 -4.11
C VAL A 182 1.19 -5.38 -4.41
N VAL A 183 1.41 -4.09 -4.57
CA VAL A 183 0.35 -3.17 -4.97
C VAL A 183 -0.02 -3.47 -6.42
N ARG A 184 -1.31 -3.70 -6.67
CA ARG A 184 -1.88 -3.97 -8.00
C ARG A 184 -2.78 -2.85 -8.51
N ASN A 185 -3.15 -1.94 -7.62
CA ASN A 185 -3.82 -0.72 -7.97
C ASN A 185 -3.63 0.31 -6.85
N LEU A 186 -3.43 1.57 -7.25
CA LEU A 186 -3.42 2.74 -6.38
C LEU A 186 -4.37 3.76 -7.01
N GLN A 187 -5.43 4.16 -6.31
CA GLN A 187 -6.40 5.12 -6.84
C GLN A 187 -6.94 6.06 -5.76
N PRO A 188 -7.17 7.34 -6.08
CA PRO A 188 -7.77 8.28 -5.14
C PRO A 188 -9.28 7.99 -4.96
N MET A 189 -9.73 7.93 -3.72
CA MET A 189 -11.15 7.95 -3.35
C MET A 189 -11.70 9.38 -3.25
N GLY A 190 -10.83 10.35 -2.94
CA GLY A 190 -11.17 11.75 -2.79
C GLY A 190 -10.10 12.54 -2.03
N MET A 191 -10.33 13.85 -1.91
CA MET A 191 -9.52 14.75 -1.09
C MET A 191 -10.20 14.98 0.26
N TRP A 192 -9.39 15.16 1.30
CA TRP A 192 -9.81 15.34 2.69
C TRP A 192 -9.12 16.58 3.29
N SER A 193 -9.87 17.39 4.02
CA SER A 193 -9.38 18.64 4.63
C SER A 193 -9.28 18.60 6.16
N GLY A 194 -9.32 17.40 6.76
CA GLY A 194 -9.40 17.22 8.22
C GLY A 194 -10.81 16.92 8.73
N GLY A 195 -10.92 16.51 10.00
CA GLY A 195 -12.17 16.15 10.65
C GLY A 195 -12.72 14.78 10.22
N SER A 196 -13.96 14.48 10.59
CA SER A 196 -14.61 13.21 10.25
C SER A 196 -15.30 13.29 8.89
N GLU A 197 -14.84 12.50 7.91
CA GLU A 197 -15.45 12.40 6.58
C GLU A 197 -15.57 10.93 6.13
N THR A 198 -16.50 10.63 5.20
CA THR A 198 -16.69 9.28 4.67
C THR A 198 -16.61 9.24 3.15
N PHE A 199 -15.66 8.47 2.65
CA PHE A 199 -15.42 8.22 1.23
C PHE A 199 -16.04 6.89 0.83
N ARG A 200 -16.62 6.83 -0.38
CA ARG A 200 -17.27 5.63 -0.91
C ARG A 200 -16.90 5.41 -2.36
N MET A 201 -16.58 4.17 -2.69
CA MET A 201 -16.37 3.74 -4.06
C MET A 201 -17.10 2.42 -4.32
N PRO A 202 -17.62 2.21 -5.54
CA PRO A 202 -18.25 0.95 -5.90
C PRO A 202 -17.22 -0.18 -5.90
N LYS A 203 -17.49 -1.25 -5.15
CA LYS A 203 -16.61 -2.41 -5.02
C LYS A 203 -16.24 -3.02 -6.37
N SER A 204 -17.18 -3.03 -7.32
CA SER A 204 -16.98 -3.55 -8.68
C SER A 204 -15.93 -2.79 -9.52
N LYS A 205 -15.51 -1.60 -9.09
CA LYS A 205 -14.43 -0.82 -9.73
C LYS A 205 -13.08 -1.02 -9.03
N LEU A 206 -13.07 -1.57 -7.83
CA LEU A 206 -11.90 -1.70 -6.97
C LEU A 206 -11.37 -3.13 -6.92
N MET A 207 -12.29 -4.06 -6.68
CA MET A 207 -11.99 -5.45 -6.35
C MET A 207 -12.16 -6.33 -7.59
N LEU A 208 -11.12 -7.10 -7.90
CA LEU A 208 -11.11 -8.18 -8.87
C LEU A 208 -11.15 -9.53 -8.14
N LYS A 209 -11.50 -10.57 -8.89
CA LYS A 209 -11.55 -11.95 -8.36
C LYS A 209 -10.11 -12.43 -8.14
N GLY A 210 -9.79 -12.91 -6.94
CA GLY A 210 -8.44 -13.35 -6.56
C GLY A 210 -7.64 -12.34 -5.73
N ASP A 211 -8.22 -11.17 -5.44
CA ASP A 211 -7.63 -10.19 -4.53
C ASP A 211 -7.61 -10.73 -3.10
N ALA A 212 -6.55 -10.43 -2.37
CA ALA A 212 -6.34 -10.96 -1.02
C ALA A 212 -6.39 -9.87 0.07
N ARG A 213 -6.00 -8.63 -0.26
CA ARG A 213 -5.97 -7.50 0.69
C ARG A 213 -6.31 -6.16 0.03
N CYS A 214 -6.80 -5.24 0.85
CA CYS A 214 -6.89 -3.84 0.48
C CYS A 214 -6.41 -2.93 1.61
N ALA A 215 -5.99 -1.72 1.26
CA ALA A 215 -5.59 -0.71 2.22
C ALA A 215 -6.10 0.68 1.83
N ILE A 216 -6.21 1.54 2.83
CA ILE A 216 -6.38 2.98 2.66
C ILE A 216 -5.09 3.66 3.12
N LEU A 217 -4.64 4.67 2.37
CA LEU A 217 -3.62 5.62 2.81
C LEU A 217 -4.21 7.03 2.82
N ILE A 218 -3.90 7.81 3.85
CA ILE A 218 -4.19 9.25 3.90
C ILE A 218 -2.86 9.97 3.74
N GLN A 219 -2.69 10.67 2.62
CA GLN A 219 -1.42 11.31 2.29
C GLN A 219 -1.61 12.80 2.05
N VAL A 220 -0.88 13.64 2.79
CA VAL A 220 -0.83 15.07 2.52
C VAL A 220 -0.35 15.30 1.10
N GLU A 221 -1.04 16.16 0.36
CA GLU A 221 -0.74 16.43 -1.04
C GLU A 221 -0.96 17.91 -1.35
N ASP A 222 0.00 18.50 -2.04
CA ASP A 222 0.01 19.89 -2.46
C ASP A 222 0.61 20.01 -3.88
N GLU A 223 0.94 21.23 -4.30
CA GLU A 223 1.47 21.50 -5.64
C GLU A 223 2.83 20.84 -5.92
N ASP A 224 3.59 20.47 -4.88
CA ASP A 224 4.85 19.75 -5.00
C ASP A 224 4.67 18.23 -5.04
N GLY A 225 3.42 17.75 -5.01
CA GLY A 225 3.07 16.33 -5.11
C GLY A 225 2.90 15.63 -3.76
N PRO A 226 3.04 14.29 -3.71
CA PRO A 226 2.74 13.49 -2.52
C PRO A 226 3.75 13.73 -1.39
N GLY A 227 3.26 14.15 -0.22
CA GLY A 227 4.05 14.38 0.99
C GLY A 227 3.84 13.28 2.04
N ILE A 228 3.81 13.67 3.31
CA ILE A 228 3.70 12.75 4.45
C ILE A 228 2.40 11.94 4.42
N ILE A 229 2.51 10.63 4.68
CA ILE A 229 1.39 9.73 4.96
C ILE A 229 1.07 9.83 6.45
N ILE A 230 -0.19 10.16 6.76
CA ILE A 230 -0.66 10.50 8.11
C ILE A 230 -1.72 9.55 8.65
N GLY A 231 -2.06 8.51 7.90
CA GLY A 231 -3.01 7.49 8.32
C GLY A 231 -3.08 6.35 7.33
N ALA A 232 -3.39 5.16 7.83
CA ALA A 232 -3.67 4.00 7.00
C ALA A 232 -4.57 3.00 7.72
N ALA A 233 -5.29 2.18 6.95
CA ALA A 233 -5.97 1.00 7.43
C ALA A 233 -5.81 -0.12 6.42
N VAL A 234 -5.74 -1.36 6.90
CA VAL A 234 -5.63 -2.57 6.08
C VAL A 234 -6.78 -3.47 6.43
N MET A 235 -7.38 -4.10 5.42
CA MET A 235 -8.33 -5.17 5.65
C MET A 235 -8.00 -6.34 4.75
N ASP A 236 -7.90 -7.50 5.37
CA ASP A 236 -7.88 -8.76 4.64
C ASP A 236 -9.19 -8.87 3.86
N TRP A 237 -9.08 -9.31 2.63
CA TRP A 237 -10.22 -9.60 1.78
C TRP A 237 -10.11 -11.06 1.38
N ARG A 238 -10.61 -11.93 2.24
CA ARG A 238 -10.91 -13.29 1.80
C ARG A 238 -12.26 -13.21 1.12
N SER A 239 -12.27 -13.00 -0.21
CA SER A 239 -13.50 -13.31 -0.96
C SER A 239 -13.89 -14.73 -0.59
N GLY A 240 -15.02 -14.88 0.09
CA GLY A 240 -15.65 -16.18 0.25
C GLY A 240 -15.69 -16.87 -1.12
N LEU A 241 -15.28 -18.14 -1.10
CA LEU A 241 -15.20 -19.09 -2.21
C LEU A 241 -16.28 -18.90 -3.29
#